data_AF-A0A4R6JYE2-F1
#
_entry.id   AF-A0A4R6JYE2-F1
#
_cell.length_a   1.000
_cell.length_b   1.000
_cell.length_c   1.000
_cell.angle_alpha   90.00
_cell.angle_beta   90.00
_cell.angle_gamma   90.00
#
_symmetry.space_group_name_H-M   'P 1'
#
loop_
_entity.id
_entity.type
_entity.pdbx_description
1 polymer ?
#
loop_
_entity_poly.entity_id
_entity_poly.type
_entity_poly.pdbx_seq_one_letter_code
_entity_poly.pdbx_strand_id
1 'polypeptide(L)'
;MEVVYVVVIALATVGLTLFATASRSQRTSREAARLAAVERKLDMVMKHLGIEEPVDAADPEVLSHLMKGEKIHAIKIYRERTGAGLAEAKEAVERLARERGLS
;
A
#
# COMPACT_ATOMS: atom_id res chain seq x y z
N MET A 1 39.66 -42.31 2.33
CA MET A 1 39.74 -41.32 1.24
C MET A 1 38.36 -40.96 0.69
N GLU A 2 37.41 -41.90 0.54
CA GLU A 2 36.05 -41.60 0.04
C GLU A 2 35.28 -40.56 0.86
N VAL A 3 35.26 -40.68 2.20
CA VAL A 3 34.53 -39.75 3.07
C VAL A 3 35.02 -38.31 2.93
N VAL A 4 36.33 -38.11 2.77
CA VAL A 4 36.94 -36.79 2.59
C VAL A 4 36.48 -36.15 1.26
N TYR A 5 36.41 -36.95 0.20
CA TYR A 5 35.97 -36.48 -1.12
C TYR A 5 34.49 -36.08 -1.13
N VAL A 6 33.62 -36.86 -0.48
CA VAL A 6 32.19 -36.56 -0.34
C VAL A 6 31.97 -35.24 0.43
N VAL A 7 32.72 -35.02 1.52
CA VAL A 7 32.63 -33.79 2.30
C VAL A 7 33.09 -32.57 1.49
N VAL A 8 34.17 -32.69 0.72
CA VAL A 8 34.67 -31.58 -0.13
C VAL A 8 33.67 -31.21 -1.22
N ILE A 9 33.04 -32.20 -1.87
CA ILE A 9 31.99 -31.94 -2.88
C ILE A 9 30.75 -31.29 -2.23
N ALA A 10 30.33 -31.77 -1.06
CA ALA A 10 29.21 -31.18 -0.34
C ALA A 10 29.47 -29.71 0.02
N LEU A 11 30.67 -29.37 0.49
CA LEU A 11 31.05 -27.99 0.79
C LEU A 11 31.15 -27.12 -0.48
N ALA A 12 31.68 -27.65 -1.57
CA ALA A 12 31.79 -26.94 -2.84
C ALA A 12 30.41 -26.64 -3.45
N THR A 13 29.48 -27.61 -3.39
CA THR A 13 28.10 -27.43 -3.89
C THR A 13 27.32 -26.44 -3.03
N VAL A 14 27.44 -26.51 -1.70
CA VAL A 14 26.84 -25.52 -0.79
C VAL A 14 27.40 -24.12 -1.06
N GLY A 15 28.72 -23.98 -1.20
CA GLY A 15 29.36 -22.70 -1.54
C GLY A 15 28.88 -22.12 -2.88
N LEU A 16 28.76 -22.96 -3.91
CA LEU A 16 28.28 -22.55 -5.24
C LEU A 16 26.82 -22.08 -5.21
N THR A 17 25.95 -22.78 -4.46
CA THR A 17 24.54 -22.37 -4.33
C THR A 17 24.39 -21.05 -3.57
N LEU A 18 25.18 -20.82 -2.52
CA LEU A 18 25.19 -19.55 -1.78
C LEU A 18 25.72 -18.38 -2.62
N PHE A 19 26.72 -18.62 -3.47
CA PHE A 19 27.25 -17.61 -4.38
C PHE A 19 26.24 -17.21 -5.45
N ALA A 20 25.50 -18.18 -5.99
CA ALA A 20 24.46 -17.93 -6.99
C ALA A 20 23.30 -17.09 -6.43
N THR A 21 22.91 -17.27 -5.17
CA THR A 21 21.82 -16.48 -4.54
C THR A 21 22.27 -15.05 -4.18
N ALA A 22 23.55 -14.83 -3.85
CA ALA A 22 24.09 -13.51 -3.56
C ALA A 22 24.13 -12.56 -4.77
N SER A 23 24.19 -13.11 -5.99
CA SER A 23 24.23 -12.33 -7.25
C SER A 23 22.88 -11.72 -7.69
N ARG A 24 21.77 -11.99 -6.99
CA ARG A 24 20.43 -11.46 -7.33
C ARG A 24 20.25 -9.96 -7.00
N SER A 25 21.21 -9.36 -6.31
CA SER A 25 21.14 -8.01 -5.72
C SER A 25 20.98 -6.85 -6.75
N GLN A 26 21.23 -7.04 -8.04
CA GLN A 26 21.09 -5.98 -9.04
C GLN A 26 19.69 -5.82 -9.68
N ARG A 27 18.76 -6.78 -9.49
CA ARG A 27 17.42 -6.67 -10.10
C ARG A 27 16.43 -5.81 -9.33
N THR A 28 16.63 -5.62 -8.02
CA THR A 28 15.68 -4.88 -7.16
C THR A 28 15.74 -3.37 -7.38
N SER A 29 16.89 -2.80 -7.74
CA SER A 29 17.05 -1.33 -7.83
C SER A 29 16.35 -0.70 -9.04
N ARG A 30 16.27 -1.41 -10.17
CA ARG A 30 15.56 -0.90 -11.37
C ARG A 30 14.04 -0.92 -11.19
N GLU A 31 13.55 -1.91 -10.47
CA GLU A 31 12.12 -2.06 -10.17
C GLU A 31 11.65 -0.93 -9.24
N ALA A 32 12.40 -0.65 -8.17
CA ALA A 32 12.11 0.46 -7.27
C ALA A 32 12.14 1.83 -7.98
N ALA A 33 13.16 2.07 -8.83
CA ALA A 33 13.26 3.31 -9.59
C ALA A 33 12.10 3.50 -10.59
N ARG A 34 11.66 2.39 -11.22
CA ARG A 34 10.52 2.40 -12.14
C ARG A 34 9.21 2.67 -11.40
N LEU A 35 8.99 2.05 -10.24
CA LEU A 35 7.81 2.28 -9.42
C LEU A 35 7.71 3.76 -9.00
N ALA A 36 8.80 4.32 -8.48
CA ALA A 36 8.84 5.72 -8.07
C ALA A 36 8.60 6.69 -9.26
N ALA A 37 9.06 6.33 -10.47
CA ALA A 37 8.78 7.12 -11.66
C ALA A 37 7.32 7.02 -12.12
N VAL A 38 6.67 5.89 -11.88
CA VAL A 38 5.24 5.70 -12.14
C VAL A 38 4.40 6.50 -11.15
N GLU A 39 4.70 6.41 -9.86
CA GLU A 39 4.03 7.20 -8.79
C GLU A 39 4.09 8.69 -9.10
N ARG A 40 5.29 9.24 -9.37
CA ARG A 40 5.44 10.65 -9.72
C ARG A 40 4.62 11.08 -10.94
N LYS A 41 4.51 10.22 -11.95
CA LYS A 41 3.70 10.52 -13.14
C LYS A 41 2.22 10.50 -12.81
N LEU A 42 1.79 9.57 -11.96
CA LEU A 42 0.41 9.50 -11.50
C LEU A 42 0.04 10.77 -10.74
N ASP A 43 0.89 11.22 -9.81
CA ASP A 43 0.67 12.46 -9.05
C ASP A 43 0.52 13.67 -9.99
N MET A 44 1.36 13.77 -11.02
CA MET A 44 1.27 14.84 -12.02
C MET A 44 -0.04 14.79 -12.80
N VAL A 45 -0.51 13.60 -13.18
CA VAL A 45 -1.77 13.41 -13.91
C VAL A 45 -2.95 13.72 -13.00
N MET A 46 -2.97 13.23 -11.75
CA MET A 46 -4.02 13.51 -10.76
C MET A 46 -4.15 15.01 -10.51
N LYS A 47 -3.01 15.70 -10.33
CA LYS A 47 -2.97 17.16 -10.17
C LYS A 47 -3.47 17.90 -11.40
N HIS A 48 -3.10 17.47 -12.60
CA HIS A 48 -3.55 18.11 -13.84
C HIS A 48 -5.05 17.92 -14.08
N LEU A 49 -5.60 16.77 -13.70
CA LEU A 49 -7.02 16.45 -13.83
C LEU A 49 -7.88 17.07 -12.72
N GLY A 50 -7.28 17.72 -11.72
CA GLY A 50 -8.02 18.27 -10.58
C GLY A 50 -8.68 17.19 -9.72
N ILE A 51 -8.13 15.97 -9.76
CA ILE A 51 -8.56 14.90 -8.86
C ILE A 51 -7.91 15.22 -7.52
N GLU A 52 -8.63 15.94 -6.68
CA GLU A 52 -8.30 16.00 -5.25
C GLU A 52 -8.35 14.57 -4.75
N GLU A 53 -7.20 14.06 -4.34
CA GLU A 53 -7.09 12.75 -3.69
C GLU A 53 -8.09 12.79 -2.53
N PRO A 54 -9.20 12.03 -2.63
CA PRO A 54 -10.25 12.15 -1.64
C PRO A 54 -9.62 11.68 -0.34
N VAL A 55 -9.39 12.62 0.60
CA VAL A 55 -8.80 12.27 1.89
C VAL A 55 -9.61 11.12 2.43
N ASP A 56 -8.96 9.96 2.54
CA ASP A 56 -9.63 8.69 2.42
C ASP A 56 -10.78 8.61 3.42
N ALA A 57 -12.01 8.58 2.93
CA ALA A 57 -13.12 8.10 3.75
C ALA A 57 -12.82 6.65 4.21
N ALA A 58 -11.92 5.95 3.50
CA ALA A 58 -11.35 4.67 3.87
C ALA A 58 -10.36 4.73 5.05
N ASP A 59 -10.21 5.86 5.74
CA ASP A 59 -9.62 5.92 7.08
C ASP A 59 -10.23 4.75 7.91
N PRO A 60 -9.38 3.85 8.44
CA PRO A 60 -9.85 2.69 9.21
C PRO A 60 -10.79 3.07 10.35
N GLU A 61 -10.62 4.25 10.94
CA GLU A 61 -11.44 4.75 12.03
C GLU A 61 -12.84 5.15 11.53
N VAL A 62 -12.91 5.89 10.42
CA VAL A 62 -14.18 6.26 9.75
C VAL A 62 -14.94 5.01 9.32
N LEU A 63 -14.24 4.03 8.74
CA LEU A 63 -14.84 2.76 8.31
C LEU A 63 -15.34 1.92 9.50
N SER A 64 -14.59 1.87 10.59
CA SER A 64 -14.97 1.16 11.82
C SER A 64 -16.30 1.69 12.38
N HIS A 65 -16.44 3.02 12.45
CA HIS A 65 -17.69 3.64 12.90
C HIS A 65 -18.84 3.43 11.90
N LEU A 66 -18.58 3.48 10.59
CA LEU A 66 -19.57 3.15 9.57
C LEU A 66 -20.09 1.71 9.70
N MET A 67 -19.21 0.73 9.91
CA MET A 67 -19.58 -0.67 10.09
C MET A 67 -20.42 -0.91 11.35
N LYS A 68 -20.22 -0.08 12.38
CA LYS A 68 -21.03 -0.10 13.62
C LYS A 68 -22.38 0.61 13.48
N GLY A 69 -22.67 1.23 12.32
CA GLY A 69 -23.85 2.08 12.13
C GLY A 69 -23.73 3.47 12.77
N GLU A 70 -22.55 3.84 13.28
CA GLU A 70 -22.29 5.09 13.99
C GLU A 70 -21.93 6.22 13.01
N LYS A 71 -22.84 6.49 12.05
CA LYS A 71 -22.59 7.40 10.92
C LYS A 71 -22.20 8.81 11.32
N ILE A 72 -22.78 9.34 12.40
CA ILE A 72 -22.45 10.68 12.91
C ILE A 72 -20.99 10.73 13.41
N HIS A 73 -20.52 9.66 14.04
CA HIS A 73 -19.14 9.57 14.53
C HIS A 73 -18.14 9.49 13.37
N ALA A 74 -18.48 8.69 12.34
CA ALA A 74 -17.70 8.64 11.10
C ALA A 74 -17.58 10.02 10.43
N ILE A 75 -18.69 10.78 10.34
CA ILE A 75 -18.68 12.16 9.81
C ILE A 75 -17.81 13.08 10.66
N LYS A 76 -17.90 12.98 11.99
CA LYS A 76 -17.08 13.79 12.90
C LYS A 76 -15.59 13.54 12.68
N ILE A 77 -15.16 12.28 12.66
CA ILE A 77 -13.76 11.90 12.45
C ILE A 77 -13.28 12.37 11.09
N TYR A 78 -14.09 12.17 10.04
CA TYR A 78 -13.76 12.65 8.70
C TYR A 78 -13.51 14.16 8.72
N ARG A 79 -14.37 14.96 9.36
CA ARG A 79 -14.16 16.42 9.47
C ARG A 79 -12.90 16.79 10.23
N GLU A 80 -12.60 16.10 11.32
CA GLU A 80 -11.42 16.38 12.15
C GLU A 80 -10.11 16.06 11.41
N ARG A 81 -10.12 15.02 10.56
CA ARG A 81 -8.94 14.62 9.76
C ARG A 81 -8.74 15.44 8.50
N THR A 82 -9.84 15.79 7.83
CA THR A 82 -9.80 16.43 6.51
C THR A 82 -9.96 17.95 6.55
N GLY A 83 -10.50 18.49 7.64
CA GLY A 83 -10.94 19.89 7.71
C GLY A 83 -12.22 20.17 6.91
N ALA A 84 -12.87 19.15 6.34
CA ALA A 84 -14.03 19.30 5.48
C ALA A 84 -15.22 19.97 6.19
N GLY A 85 -16.01 20.68 5.37
CA GLY A 85 -17.30 21.20 5.81
C GLY A 85 -18.26 20.08 6.18
N LEU A 86 -19.31 20.38 6.96
CA LEU A 86 -20.28 19.37 7.40
C LEU A 86 -20.99 18.68 6.23
N ALA A 87 -21.36 19.44 5.20
CA ALA A 87 -22.03 18.92 4.01
C ALA A 87 -21.12 17.97 3.22
N GLU A 88 -19.89 18.39 2.97
CA GLU A 88 -18.87 17.61 2.26
C GLU A 88 -18.52 16.32 3.01
N ALA A 89 -18.29 16.40 4.32
CA ALA A 89 -18.01 15.22 5.13
C ALA A 89 -19.17 14.24 5.17
N LYS A 90 -20.41 14.73 5.24
CA LYS A 90 -21.61 13.89 5.15
C LYS A 90 -21.66 13.18 3.80
N GLU A 91 -21.46 13.91 2.71
CA GLU A 91 -21.49 13.35 1.35
C GLU A 91 -20.41 12.28 1.15
N ALA A 92 -19.19 12.54 1.61
CA ALA A 92 -18.07 11.60 1.52
C ALA A 92 -18.35 10.30 2.29
N VAL A 93 -18.81 10.41 3.54
CA VAL A 93 -19.14 9.25 4.39
C VAL A 93 -20.35 8.49 3.85
N GLU A 94 -21.36 9.17 3.30
CA GLU A 94 -22.51 8.54 2.66
C GLU A 94 -22.16 7.81 1.37
N ARG A 95 -21.28 8.39 0.55
CA ARG A 95 -20.76 7.74 -0.66
C ARG A 95 -20.02 6.46 -0.29
N LEU A 96 -19.14 6.51 0.71
CA LEU A 96 -18.44 5.33 1.20
C LEU A 96 -19.39 4.26 1.73
N ALA A 97 -20.43 4.65 2.48
CA ALA A 97 -21.44 3.71 2.97
C ALA A 97 -22.15 3.00 1.81
N ARG A 98 -22.50 3.71 0.73
CA ARG A 98 -23.12 3.12 -0.48
C ARG A 98 -22.17 2.16 -1.20
N GLU A 99 -20.91 2.54 -1.38
CA GLU A 99 -19.90 1.72 -2.05
C GLU A 99 -19.64 0.39 -1.31
N ARG A 100 -19.75 0.41 0.02
CA ARG A 100 -19.54 -0.76 0.89
C ARG A 100 -20.82 -1.54 1.20
N GLY A 101 -21.98 -1.10 0.70
CA GLY A 101 -23.27 -1.71 1.02
C GLY A 101 -23.69 -1.58 2.49
N LEU A 102 -23.22 -0.53 3.17
CA LEU A 102 -23.47 -0.21 4.58
C LEU A 102 -24.58 0.86 4.75
N SER A 103 -25.44 1.05 3.74
CA SER A 103 -26.46 2.11 3.69
C SER A 103 -27.61 1.89 4.68
#